data_AF-A0A117INX7-F1
#
_entry.id   AF-A0A117INX7-F1
#
_cell.length_a   1.000
_cell.length_b   1.000
_cell.length_c   1.000
_cell.angle_alpha   90.00
_cell.angle_beta   90.00
_cell.angle_gamma   90.00
#
_symmetry.space_group_name_H-M   'P 1'
#
loop_
_entity.id
_entity.type
_entity.pdbx_description
1 polymer ?
#
loop_
_entity_poly.entity_id
_entity_poly.type
_entity_poly.pdbx_seq_one_letter_code
_entity_poly.pdbx_strand_id
1 'polypeptide(L)' 'MTSMDTVLIAGVPWPRYKLVALALGLLVFLVVGLVTLDAGPAVLLGAATATVVWLMYGLRRPRRS' A
#
# COMPACT_ATOMS: atom_id res chain seq x y z
N MET A 1 13.89 22.09 -5.21
CA MET A 1 13.12 20.88 -5.59
C MET A 1 12.80 20.11 -4.32
N THR A 2 11.67 20.41 -3.68
CA THR A 2 11.32 19.87 -2.36
C THR A 2 10.87 18.42 -2.48
N SER A 3 11.70 17.48 -2.02
CA SER A 3 11.51 16.03 -1.99
C SER A 3 10.39 15.57 -1.03
N MET A 4 9.22 16.21 -1.06
CA MET A 4 8.14 15.96 -0.09
C MET A 4 7.33 14.68 -0.40
N ASP A 5 7.63 14.00 -1.51
CA ASP A 5 6.90 12.84 -2.03
C ASP A 5 7.63 11.49 -1.83
N THR A 6 8.89 11.50 -1.42
CA THR A 6 9.71 10.29 -1.24
C THR A 6 10.28 10.21 0.17
N VAL A 7 10.26 9.02 0.74
CA VAL A 7 10.81 8.66 2.05
C VAL A 7 12.01 7.76 1.80
N LEU A 8 13.16 8.09 2.39
CA LEU A 8 14.34 7.22 2.30
C LEU A 8 14.18 6.04 3.26
N ILE A 9 14.18 4.82 2.72
CA ILE A 9 14.12 3.58 3.49
C ILE A 9 15.35 2.76 3.12
N ALA A 10 16.21 2.48 4.10
CA ALA A 10 17.48 1.75 3.88
C ALA A 10 18.32 2.32 2.71
N GLY A 11 18.37 3.65 2.59
CA GLY A 11 19.07 4.35 1.51
C GLY A 11 18.34 4.40 0.16
N VAL A 12 17.19 3.72 0.02
CA VAL A 12 16.40 3.72 -1.21
C VAL A 12 15.26 4.75 -1.10
N PRO A 13 15.16 5.73 -2.03
CA PRO A 13 14.06 6.68 -2.05
C PRO A 13 12.75 5.97 -2.43
N TRP A 14 11.94 5.67 -1.42
CA TRP A 14 10.63 5.06 -1.55
C TRP A 14 9.55 6.13 -1.74
N PRO A 15 8.69 6.02 -2.75
CA PRO A 15 7.55 6.91 -2.89
C PRO A 15 6.56 6.78 -1.71
N ARG A 16 6.07 7.90 -1.18
CA ARG A 16 5.09 7.93 -0.07
C ARG A 16 3.81 7.13 -0.36
N TYR A 17 3.37 7.06 -1.61
CA TYR A 17 2.18 6.28 -1.99
C TYR A 17 2.33 4.79 -1.67
N LYS A 18 3.55 4.24 -1.72
CA LYS A 18 3.79 2.82 -1.38
C LYS A 18 3.55 2.59 0.10
N LEU A 19 3.93 3.54 0.95
CA LEU A 19 3.67 3.49 2.39
C LEU A 19 2.17 3.59 2.69
N VAL A 20 1.46 4.46 1.98
CA VAL A 20 -0.01 4.56 2.12
C VAL A 20 -0.70 3.27 1.70
N ALA A 21 -0.26 2.64 0.59
CA ALA A 21 -0.79 1.36 0.14
C ALA A 21 -0.57 0.24 1.17
N LEU A 22 0.62 0.16 1.77
CA LEU A 22 0.93 -0.79 2.83
C LEU A 22 0.13 -0.52 4.11
N ALA A 23 0.01 0.74 4.52
CA ALA A 23 -0.78 1.13 5.68
C ALA A 23 -2.27 0.80 5.51
N LEU A 24 -2.83 1.04 4.32
CA LEU A 24 -4.22 0.67 4.02
C LEU A 24 -4.40 -0.85 4.03
N GLY A 25 -3.48 -1.60 3.41
CA GLY A 25 -3.50 -3.06 3.43
C GLY A 25 -3.44 -3.64 4.84
N LEU A 26 -2.58 -3.07 5.69
CA LEU A 26 -2.47 -3.46 7.10
C LEU A 26 -3.75 -3.11 7.88
N LEU A 27 -4.33 -1.94 7.64
CA LEU A 27 -5.58 -1.54 8.27
C LEU A 27 -6.72 -2.51 7.91
N VAL A 28 -6.87 -2.85 6.63
CA VAL A 28 -7.87 -3.82 6.19
C VAL A 28 -7.60 -5.21 6.77
N PHE A 29 -6.35 -5.65 6.80
CA PHE A 29 -5.96 -6.91 7.44
C PHE A 29 -6.41 -6.96 8.90
N LEU A 30 -6.12 -5.91 9.67
CA LEU A 30 -6.49 -5.82 11.09
C LEU A 30 -8.01 -5.78 11.27
N VAL A 31 -8.73 -4.97 10.49
CA VAL A 31 -10.20 -4.87 10.57
C VAL A 31 -10.84 -6.20 10.23
N VAL A 32 -10.45 -6.82 9.11
CA VAL A 32 -11.02 -8.11 8.69
C VAL A 32 -10.69 -9.18 9.70
N GLY A 33 -9.42 -9.31 10.11
CA GLY A 33 -9.00 -10.32 11.08
C GLY A 33 -9.70 -10.18 12.44
N LEU A 34 -9.98 -8.94 12.87
CA LEU A 34 -10.74 -8.70 14.10
C LEU A 34 -12.21 -9.06 13.96
N VAL A 35 -12.82 -8.78 12.80
CA VAL A 35 -14.23 -9.06 12.53
C VAL A 35 -14.48 -10.55 12.28
N THR A 36 -13.59 -11.23 11.56
CA THR A 36 -13.74 -12.64 11.20
C THR A 36 -13.17 -13.59 12.23
N LEU A 37 -12.22 -13.13 13.06
CA LEU A 37 -11.39 -13.97 13.93
C LEU A 37 -10.71 -15.13 13.18
N ASP A 38 -10.47 -14.94 11.87
CA ASP A 38 -9.86 -15.93 10.98
C ASP A 38 -8.78 -15.29 10.11
N ALA A 39 -7.62 -15.94 10.05
CA ALA A 39 -6.45 -15.46 9.34
C ALA A 39 -6.60 -15.55 7.81
N GLY A 40 -7.35 -16.54 7.30
CA GLY A 40 -7.52 -16.75 5.86
C GLY A 40 -8.06 -15.53 5.10
N PRO A 41 -9.31 -15.09 5.37
CA PRO A 41 -9.92 -13.95 4.69
C PRO A 41 -9.21 -12.63 5.03
N ALA A 42 -8.63 -12.51 6.23
CA ALA A 42 -7.89 -11.33 6.65
C ALA A 42 -6.68 -11.05 5.74
N VAL A 43 -5.82 -12.06 5.53
CA VAL A 43 -4.63 -11.91 4.68
C VAL A 43 -5.04 -11.59 3.25
N LEU A 44 -6.03 -12.29 2.70
CA LEU A 44 -6.48 -12.11 1.32
C LEU A 44 -7.03 -10.71 1.07
N LEU A 45 -7.90 -10.20 1.93
CA LEU A 45 -8.49 -8.88 1.77
C LEU A 45 -7.46 -7.76 2.02
N GLY A 46 -6.57 -7.91 3.01
CA GLY A 46 -5.47 -6.96 3.23
C GLY A 46 -4.53 -6.86 2.03
N ALA A 47 -4.09 -8.02 1.51
CA ALA A 47 -3.20 -8.10 0.35
C ALA A 47 -3.87 -7.59 -0.94
N ALA A 48 -5.15 -7.94 -1.16
CA ALA A 48 -5.92 -7.44 -2.30
C ALA A 48 -6.05 -5.92 -2.26
N THR A 49 -6.35 -5.35 -1.10
CA THR A 49 -6.48 -3.89 -0.94
C THR A 49 -5.15 -3.18 -1.21
N ALA A 50 -4.04 -3.68 -0.63
CA ALA A 50 -2.71 -3.13 -0.89
C ALA A 50 -2.36 -3.17 -2.39
N THR A 51 -2.66 -4.28 -3.05
CA THR A 51 -2.44 -4.47 -4.49
C THR A 51 -3.25 -3.49 -5.32
N VAL A 52 -4.54 -3.32 -5.04
CA VAL A 52 -5.43 -2.40 -5.77
C VAL A 52 -4.96 -0.95 -5.62
N VAL A 53 -4.62 -0.53 -4.40
CA VAL A 53 -4.10 0.82 -4.15
C VAL A 53 -2.79 1.03 -4.91
N TRP A 54 -1.86 0.08 -4.84
CA TRP A 54 -0.60 0.17 -5.57
C TRP A 54 -0.82 0.25 -7.09
N LEU A 55 -1.70 -0.58 -7.66
CA LEU A 55 -2.02 -0.56 -9.08
C LEU A 55 -2.62 0.77 -9.51
N MET A 56 -3.58 1.29 -8.74
CA MET A 56 -4.25 2.57 -9.05
C MET A 56 -3.23 3.72 -9.14
N TYR A 57 -2.24 3.76 -8.25
CA TYR A 57 -1.18 4.76 -8.27
C TYR A 57 -0.11 4.48 -9.34
N GLY A 58 0.19 3.21 -9.62
CA GLY A 58 1.11 2.81 -10.69
C GLY A 58 0.59 3.19 -12.07
N LEU A 59 -0.71 2.97 -12.32
CA LEU A 59 -1.39 3.32 -13.57
C LEU A 59 -1.52 4.84 -13.76
N ARG A 60 -1.59 5.62 -12.68
CA ARG A 60 -1.65 7.10 -12.72
C ARG A 60 -0.30 7.77 -13.01
N ARG A 61 0.80 7.04 -13.12
CA ARG A 61 2.07 7.59 -13.64
C ARG A 61 2.04 7.52 -15.16
N PRO A 62 1.74 8.63 -15.89
CA PRO A 62 2.02 8.66 -17.31
C PRO A 62 3.51 8.39 -17.50
N ARG A 63 3.82 7.35 -18.25
CA ARG A 63 5.17 7.08 -18.76
C ARG A 63 5.52 8.26 -19.67
N ARG A 64 6.21 9.28 -19.13
CA ARG A 64 6.79 10.34 -19.97
C ARG A 64 7.78 9.66 -20.90
N SER A 65 7.36 9.58 -22.16
CA SER A 65 8.12 9.06 -23.29
C SER A 65 9.31 9.94 -23.62
#